data_AF-A0A6C2YI33-F1
#
_entry.id   AF-A0A6C2YI33-F1
#
_cell.length_a   1.000
_cell.length_b   1.000
_cell.length_c   1.000
_cell.angle_alpha   90.00
_cell.angle_beta   90.00
_cell.angle_gamma   90.00
#
_symmetry.space_group_name_H-M   'P 1'
#
loop_
_entity.id
_entity.type
_entity.pdbx_description
1 polymer ?
#
loop_
_entity_poly.entity_id
_entity_poly.type
_entity_poly.pdbx_seq_one_letter_code
_entity_poly.pdbx_strand_id
1 'polypeptide(L)'
;MPIIPEPVRHDRSFWIRYLAAGIDFRGCDSLTRDLPTIRVTALPDVQITFEFPQQFAFVLTVGASGHRLELHHPSLATAALLGWMDCQQMSDLFRREECEALLRYLDAQPDGGEPWMTRLLLGLYVSPLPEYGDWLPAMLGAAMRESGQFSGEEIARVDSHTRSIERASFDWVQDRTQGWVARGEDVYSLRTRRNRDFPFALLRDLFHAIAAD
;
A
#
# COMPACT_ATOMS: atom_id res chain seq x y z
N MET A 1 -1.04 -15.31 -1.32
CA MET A 1 0.15 -14.93 -0.50
C MET A 1 0.99 -13.90 -1.25
N PRO A 2 1.63 -12.88 -0.62
CA PRO A 2 2.62 -12.00 -1.26
C PRO A 2 3.83 -12.79 -1.79
N ILE A 3 3.93 -12.96 -3.10
CA ILE A 3 5.09 -13.61 -3.72
C ILE A 3 6.18 -12.56 -3.94
N ILE A 4 7.09 -12.43 -2.98
CA ILE A 4 8.33 -11.65 -3.10
C ILE A 4 9.51 -12.60 -3.17
N PRO A 5 10.40 -12.49 -4.18
CA PRO A 5 11.62 -13.28 -4.22
C PRO A 5 12.43 -13.11 -2.92
N GLU A 6 12.90 -14.20 -2.32
CA GLU A 6 13.69 -14.20 -1.08
C GLU A 6 14.86 -13.19 -1.10
N PRO A 7 15.63 -13.04 -2.20
CA PRO A 7 16.70 -12.03 -2.26
C PRO A 7 16.19 -10.60 -2.07
N VAL A 8 14.97 -10.30 -2.53
CA VAL A 8 14.37 -8.96 -2.42
C VAL A 8 13.91 -8.67 -0.99
N ARG A 9 13.45 -9.69 -0.26
CA ARG A 9 12.97 -9.52 1.14
C ARG A 9 14.05 -9.00 2.07
N HIS A 10 15.29 -9.44 1.83
CA HIS A 10 16.46 -9.03 2.62
C HIS A 10 17.27 -7.90 1.97
N ASP A 11 16.85 -7.41 0.79
CA ASP A 11 17.51 -6.28 0.14
C ASP A 11 16.99 -4.96 0.72
N ARG A 12 17.77 -4.38 1.64
CA ARG A 12 17.53 -3.04 2.19
C ARG A 12 17.29 -1.99 1.09
N SER A 13 17.97 -2.10 -0.05
CA SER A 13 17.84 -1.14 -1.17
C SER A 13 16.44 -1.15 -1.77
N PHE A 14 15.81 -2.33 -1.87
CA PHE A 14 14.43 -2.47 -2.31
C PHE A 14 13.48 -1.72 -1.36
N TRP A 15 13.61 -1.95 -0.05
CA TRP A 15 12.75 -1.33 0.96
C TRP A 15 12.92 0.19 1.06
N ILE A 16 14.15 0.69 0.92
CA ILE A 16 14.41 2.13 0.84
C ILE A 16 13.72 2.75 -0.38
N ARG A 17 13.84 2.13 -1.56
CA ARG A 17 13.14 2.59 -2.77
C ARG A 17 11.63 2.52 -2.60
N TYR A 18 11.14 1.45 -1.99
CA TYR A 18 9.73 1.27 -1.74
C TYR A 18 9.16 2.45 -0.94
N LEU A 19 9.77 2.74 0.21
CA LEU A 19 9.36 3.88 1.02
C LEU A 19 9.59 5.21 0.30
N ALA A 20 10.72 5.39 -0.40
CA ALA A 20 11.07 6.67 -1.03
C ALA A 20 10.13 7.09 -2.17
N ALA A 21 9.42 6.14 -2.77
CA ALA A 21 8.36 6.45 -3.72
C ALA A 21 6.99 6.65 -3.07
N GLY A 22 6.91 6.78 -1.75
CA GLY A 22 5.68 7.19 -1.06
C GLY A 22 5.92 8.29 -0.02
N ILE A 23 7.17 8.45 0.41
CA ILE A 23 7.59 9.33 1.49
C ILE A 23 8.85 10.07 1.04
N ASP A 24 8.85 11.39 1.20
CA ASP A 24 10.04 12.21 0.92
C ASP A 24 11.11 12.06 2.03
N PHE A 25 12.14 11.26 1.75
CA PHE A 25 13.26 11.02 2.67
C PHE A 25 14.45 11.96 2.49
N ARG A 26 14.35 13.05 1.73
CA ARG A 26 15.50 13.94 1.45
C ARG A 26 16.20 14.51 2.71
N GLY A 27 15.57 14.43 3.88
CA GLY A 27 16.15 14.86 5.17
C GLY A 27 16.65 13.74 6.09
N CYS A 28 16.90 12.53 5.60
CA CYS A 28 17.39 11.41 6.42
C CYS A 28 18.82 11.00 6.02
N ASP A 29 19.80 11.30 6.87
CA ASP A 29 21.24 11.16 6.58
C ASP A 29 21.70 9.69 6.43
N SER A 30 21.03 8.74 7.06
CA SER A 30 21.26 7.31 6.86
C SER A 30 20.77 6.84 5.49
N LEU A 31 19.59 7.28 5.07
CA LEU A 31 19.03 6.94 3.75
C LEU A 31 19.74 7.66 2.61
N THR A 32 20.15 8.92 2.79
CA THR A 32 20.91 9.68 1.79
C THR A 32 22.34 9.17 1.61
N ARG A 33 22.88 8.35 2.52
CA ARG A 33 24.12 7.60 2.27
C ARG A 33 23.89 6.39 1.37
N ASP A 34 22.73 5.77 1.48
CA ASP A 34 22.36 4.60 0.68
C ASP A 34 21.87 5.02 -0.71
N LEU A 35 21.09 6.11 -0.84
CA LEU A 35 20.52 6.63 -2.10
C LEU A 35 21.54 6.87 -3.26
N PRO A 36 22.74 7.42 -3.04
CA PRO A 36 23.76 7.58 -4.09
C PRO A 36 24.36 6.25 -4.54
N THR A 37 24.38 5.27 -3.63
CA THR A 37 24.85 3.89 -3.85
C THR A 37 23.79 3.07 -4.56
N ILE A 38 22.52 3.40 -4.35
CA ILE A 38 21.40 3.13 -5.22
C ILE A 38 21.58 3.97 -6.50
N ARG A 39 22.70 3.76 -7.22
CA ARG A 39 22.79 4.18 -8.61
C ARG A 39 21.58 3.58 -9.31
N VAL A 40 20.89 4.39 -10.10
CA VAL A 40 19.78 3.97 -10.97
C VAL A 40 20.33 3.07 -12.10
N THR A 41 21.03 2.00 -11.77
CA THR A 41 20.73 0.74 -12.42
C THR A 41 19.29 0.45 -12.00
N ALA A 42 18.38 0.60 -12.95
CA ALA A 42 16.99 0.21 -12.76
C ALA A 42 17.02 -1.19 -12.15
N LEU A 43 16.56 -1.32 -10.90
CA LEU A 43 16.23 -2.66 -10.45
C LEU A 43 15.07 -3.07 -11.37
N PRO A 44 15.05 -4.31 -11.87
CA PRO A 44 13.90 -4.76 -12.64
C PRO A 44 12.64 -4.51 -11.81
N ASP A 45 11.56 -4.09 -12.47
CA ASP A 45 10.28 -3.88 -11.80
C ASP A 45 9.95 -5.14 -10.98
N VAL A 46 9.80 -4.96 -9.67
CA VAL A 46 9.48 -6.07 -8.78
C VAL A 46 7.97 -6.17 -8.71
N GLN A 47 7.43 -7.31 -9.14
CA GLN A 47 6.01 -7.60 -9.01
C GLN A 47 5.78 -8.45 -7.77
N ILE A 48 4.81 -8.01 -6.96
CA ILE A 48 4.44 -8.64 -5.71
C ILE A 48 2.95 -8.95 -5.82
N THR A 49 2.62 -10.23 -5.85
CA THR A 49 1.22 -10.67 -5.99
C THR A 49 0.67 -11.05 -4.64
N PHE A 50 -0.43 -10.46 -4.20
CA PHE A 50 -1.23 -10.85 -3.03
C PHE A 50 -2.45 -11.62 -3.53
N GLU A 51 -2.47 -12.93 -3.32
CA GLU A 51 -3.63 -13.75 -3.67
C GLU A 51 -4.67 -13.78 -2.55
N PHE A 52 -5.93 -13.82 -2.96
CA PHE A 52 -7.13 -13.85 -2.14
C PHE A 52 -8.08 -14.96 -2.65
N PRO A 53 -9.18 -15.28 -1.94
CA PRO A 53 -10.12 -16.31 -2.37
C PRO A 53 -10.73 -15.97 -3.75
N GLN A 54 -11.36 -16.97 -4.37
CA GLN A 54 -12.10 -16.78 -5.63
C GLN A 54 -11.24 -16.19 -6.77
N GLN A 55 -9.93 -16.46 -6.76
CA GLN A 55 -8.97 -15.99 -7.78
C GLN A 55 -8.80 -14.47 -7.83
N PHE A 56 -9.18 -13.76 -6.78
CA PHE A 56 -8.78 -12.36 -6.62
C PHE A 56 -7.27 -12.29 -6.37
N ALA A 57 -6.60 -11.35 -7.02
CA ALA A 57 -5.23 -11.02 -6.70
C ALA A 57 -4.98 -9.52 -6.78
N PHE A 58 -4.19 -9.00 -5.86
CA PHE A 58 -3.56 -7.69 -6.03
C PHE A 58 -2.15 -7.86 -6.54
N VAL A 59 -1.77 -7.13 -7.58
CA VAL A 59 -0.40 -7.08 -8.07
C VAL A 59 0.15 -5.70 -7.79
N LEU A 60 1.13 -5.63 -6.89
CA LEU A 60 1.91 -4.44 -6.61
C LEU A 60 3.17 -4.49 -7.46
N THR A 61 3.28 -3.57 -8.42
CA THR A 61 4.51 -3.40 -9.20
C THR A 61 5.30 -2.25 -8.60
N VAL A 62 6.53 -2.54 -8.16
CA VAL A 62 7.49 -1.58 -7.60
C VAL A 62 8.54 -1.25 -8.64
N GLY A 63 8.51 -0.02 -9.16
CA GLY A 63 9.40 0.44 -10.23
C GLY A 63 10.23 1.66 -9.83
N ALA A 64 11.08 2.10 -10.77
CA ALA A 64 11.99 3.23 -10.53
C ALA A 64 11.27 4.58 -10.35
N SER A 65 10.07 4.73 -10.90
CA SER A 65 9.31 5.99 -10.91
C SER A 65 8.12 6.00 -9.95
N GLY A 66 7.90 4.93 -9.20
CA GLY A 66 6.70 4.77 -8.37
C GLY A 66 6.24 3.32 -8.26
N HIS A 67 5.22 3.10 -7.45
CA HIS A 67 4.56 1.80 -7.32
C HIS A 67 3.12 1.89 -7.80
N ARG A 68 2.59 0.80 -8.34
CA ARG A 68 1.19 0.68 -8.75
C ARG A 68 0.57 -0.56 -8.14
N LEU A 69 -0.67 -0.44 -7.69
CA LEU A 69 -1.46 -1.56 -7.18
C LEU A 69 -2.61 -1.84 -8.15
N GLU A 70 -2.65 -3.05 -8.68
CA GLU A 70 -3.64 -3.48 -9.66
C GLU A 70 -4.47 -4.66 -9.12
N LEU A 71 -5.74 -4.71 -9.46
CA LEU A 71 -6.62 -5.84 -9.20
C LEU A 71 -6.69 -6.76 -10.42
N HIS A 72 -6.43 -8.04 -10.18
CA HIS A 72 -6.58 -9.12 -11.13
C HIS A 72 -7.75 -10.01 -10.71
N HIS A 73 -8.60 -10.36 -11.67
CA HIS A 73 -9.72 -11.29 -11.49
C HIS A 73 -10.15 -11.84 -12.86
N PRO A 74 -10.60 -13.11 -12.99
CA PRO A 74 -10.98 -13.70 -14.29
C PRO A 74 -12.10 -12.98 -15.04
N SER A 75 -12.92 -12.19 -14.36
CA SER A 75 -13.98 -11.40 -15.00
C SER A 75 -13.48 -10.11 -15.66
N LEU A 76 -12.21 -9.75 -15.47
CA LEU A 76 -11.61 -8.55 -16.05
C LEU A 76 -10.84 -8.92 -17.32
N ALA A 77 -11.09 -8.20 -18.41
CA ALA A 77 -10.33 -8.37 -19.65
C ALA A 77 -8.85 -7.94 -19.49
N THR A 78 -8.62 -6.95 -18.63
CA THR A 78 -7.30 -6.43 -18.24
C THR A 78 -7.31 -6.09 -16.75
N ALA A 79 -6.15 -6.12 -16.10
CA ALA A 79 -6.04 -5.71 -14.69
C ALA A 79 -6.59 -4.29 -14.48
N ALA A 80 -7.21 -4.06 -13.32
CA ALA A 80 -7.80 -2.77 -12.96
C ALA A 80 -6.87 -2.03 -12.01
N LEU A 81 -6.41 -0.84 -12.40
CA LEU A 81 -5.57 0.00 -11.54
C LEU A 81 -6.37 0.48 -10.32
N LEU A 82 -5.90 0.14 -9.12
CA LEU A 82 -6.49 0.56 -7.86
C LEU A 82 -5.82 1.82 -7.31
N GLY A 83 -4.50 1.95 -7.45
CA GLY A 83 -3.76 3.11 -6.98
C GLY A 83 -2.34 3.18 -7.54
N TRP A 84 -1.74 4.37 -7.51
CA TRP A 84 -0.31 4.58 -7.73
C TRP A 84 0.30 5.44 -6.62
N MET A 85 1.59 5.22 -6.35
CA MET A 85 2.36 6.01 -5.40
C MET A 85 3.64 6.51 -6.04
N ASP A 86 4.00 7.77 -5.75
CA ASP A 86 5.29 8.35 -6.08
C ASP A 86 5.83 9.19 -4.90
N CYS A 87 7.05 9.71 -5.03
CA CYS A 87 7.74 10.43 -3.94
C CYS A 87 7.03 11.73 -3.50
N GLN A 88 5.95 12.12 -4.18
CA GLN A 88 5.15 13.29 -3.86
C GLN A 88 3.72 12.92 -3.43
N GLN A 89 3.26 11.69 -3.70
CA GLN A 89 1.84 11.32 -3.60
C GLN A 89 1.64 9.91 -3.04
N MET A 90 0.82 9.81 -1.99
CA MET A 90 0.29 8.54 -1.50
C MET A 90 -1.06 8.23 -2.17
N SER A 91 -1.35 6.93 -2.34
CA SER A 91 -2.65 6.48 -2.83
C SER A 91 -3.62 6.29 -1.67
N ASP A 92 -4.61 7.15 -1.56
CA ASP A 92 -5.63 7.09 -0.51
C ASP A 92 -6.73 6.07 -0.86
N LEU A 93 -6.37 4.79 -0.97
CA LEU A 93 -7.22 3.75 -1.55
C LEU A 93 -8.10 3.01 -0.53
N PHE A 94 -7.50 2.47 0.53
CA PHE A 94 -8.16 1.58 1.48
C PHE A 94 -8.58 2.31 2.75
N ARG A 95 -9.78 2.02 3.26
CA ARG A 95 -10.11 2.36 4.64
C ARG A 95 -9.30 1.50 5.61
N ARG A 96 -9.17 1.95 6.85
CA ARG A 96 -8.49 1.18 7.89
C ARG A 96 -9.05 -0.24 8.00
N GLU A 97 -10.37 -0.40 8.06
CA GLU A 97 -11.01 -1.70 8.28
C GLU A 97 -10.81 -2.64 7.09
N GLU A 98 -10.74 -2.08 5.87
CA GLU A 98 -10.46 -2.82 4.64
C GLU A 98 -9.01 -3.30 4.62
N CYS A 99 -8.07 -2.42 4.97
CA CYS A 99 -6.66 -2.79 5.11
C CYS A 99 -6.48 -3.85 6.21
N GLU A 100 -7.08 -3.67 7.39
CA GLU A 100 -7.05 -4.65 8.47
C GLU A 100 -7.64 -6.00 8.05
N ALA A 101 -8.71 -6.01 7.25
CA ALA A 101 -9.29 -7.26 6.74
C ALA A 101 -8.35 -7.97 5.75
N LEU A 102 -7.74 -7.23 4.81
CA LEU A 102 -6.76 -7.77 3.88
C LEU A 102 -5.55 -8.33 4.62
N LEU A 103 -4.99 -7.57 5.56
CA LEU A 103 -3.84 -7.98 6.37
C LEU A 103 -4.16 -9.22 7.20
N ARG A 104 -5.32 -9.26 7.88
CA ARG A 104 -5.72 -10.43 8.67
C ARG A 104 -5.85 -11.68 7.80
N TYR A 105 -6.45 -11.56 6.62
CA TYR A 105 -6.56 -12.67 5.69
C TYR A 105 -5.18 -13.19 5.25
N LEU A 106 -4.27 -12.27 4.89
CA LEU A 106 -2.93 -12.62 4.43
C LEU A 106 -2.06 -13.21 5.56
N ASP A 107 -2.14 -12.67 6.77
CA ASP A 107 -1.39 -13.12 7.95
C ASP A 107 -1.87 -14.50 8.43
N ALA A 108 -3.12 -14.90 8.13
CA ALA A 108 -3.68 -16.19 8.51
C ALA A 108 -3.27 -17.35 7.59
N GLN A 109 -2.62 -17.08 6.46
CA GLN A 109 -2.24 -18.13 5.51
C GLN A 109 -1.06 -18.97 6.04
N PRO A 110 -1.10 -20.31 5.92
CA PRO A 110 -0.09 -21.21 6.49
C PRO A 110 1.31 -21.06 5.89
N ASP A 111 1.39 -20.63 4.62
CA ASP A 111 2.65 -20.26 3.95
C ASP A 111 2.92 -18.75 4.01
N GLY A 112 2.18 -18.02 4.86
CA GLY A 112 2.20 -16.58 4.97
C GLY A 112 3.63 -16.03 5.05
N GLY A 113 3.99 -15.19 4.09
CA GLY A 113 5.22 -14.42 4.17
C GLY A 113 5.25 -13.55 5.43
N GLU A 114 6.36 -12.84 5.66
CA GLU A 114 6.52 -12.12 6.91
C GLU A 114 5.44 -11.02 7.10
N PRO A 115 4.71 -10.98 8.23
CA PRO A 115 3.58 -10.06 8.40
C PRO A 115 3.95 -8.58 8.36
N TRP A 116 5.16 -8.19 8.74
CA TRP A 116 5.60 -6.80 8.56
C TRP A 116 5.66 -6.39 7.08
N MET A 117 5.93 -7.34 6.19
CA MET A 117 6.10 -7.11 4.76
C MET A 117 4.78 -6.67 4.15
N THR A 118 3.70 -7.38 4.44
CA THR A 118 2.33 -7.04 3.98
C THR A 118 1.90 -5.68 4.52
N ARG A 119 2.20 -5.39 5.80
CA ARG A 119 1.89 -4.10 6.43
C ARG A 119 2.62 -2.94 5.77
N LEU A 120 3.90 -3.07 5.40
CA LEU A 120 4.60 -2.01 4.66
C LEU A 120 4.02 -1.83 3.26
N LEU A 121 3.79 -2.93 2.54
CA LEU A 121 3.38 -2.89 1.13
C LEU A 121 1.95 -2.39 0.91
N LEU A 122 1.03 -2.71 1.82
CA LEU A 122 -0.36 -2.24 1.74
C LEU A 122 -0.64 -1.02 2.60
N GLY A 123 0.13 -0.80 3.68
CA GLY A 123 -0.11 0.29 4.61
C GLY A 123 0.04 1.68 4.00
N LEU A 124 0.86 1.83 2.96
CA LEU A 124 1.00 3.09 2.23
C LEU A 124 -0.17 3.40 1.28
N TYR A 125 -1.05 2.43 1.02
CA TYR A 125 -2.28 2.60 0.24
C TYR A 125 -3.50 2.90 1.12
N VAL A 126 -3.31 3.17 2.42
CA VAL A 126 -4.41 3.45 3.35
C VAL A 126 -4.80 4.91 3.32
N SER A 127 -6.09 5.16 3.11
CA SER A 127 -6.69 6.49 3.21
C SER A 127 -6.41 7.09 4.59
N PRO A 128 -5.85 8.29 4.63
CA PRO A 128 -5.30 8.85 5.83
C PRO A 128 -6.36 9.62 6.65
N LEU A 129 -7.52 9.03 6.93
CA LEU A 129 -8.59 9.73 7.65
C LEU A 129 -8.16 10.19 9.07
N PRO A 130 -8.63 11.35 9.57
CA PRO A 130 -8.27 11.87 10.88
C PRO A 130 -8.51 10.89 12.03
N GLU A 131 -9.59 10.11 11.98
CA GLU A 131 -9.88 9.07 12.99
C GLU A 131 -8.85 7.93 13.04
N TYR A 132 -7.99 7.80 12.02
CA TYR A 132 -6.92 6.80 11.96
C TYR A 132 -5.56 7.34 12.45
N GLY A 133 -5.52 8.57 12.96
CA GLY A 133 -4.31 9.38 13.15
C GLY A 133 -3.15 8.68 13.84
N ASP A 134 -3.41 7.88 14.88
CA ASP A 134 -2.35 7.14 15.60
C ASP A 134 -2.12 5.72 15.09
N TRP A 135 -3.11 5.14 14.41
CA TRP A 135 -3.05 3.74 13.98
C TRP A 135 -2.05 3.53 12.85
N LEU A 136 -2.10 4.36 11.80
CA LEU A 136 -1.26 4.18 10.61
C LEU A 136 0.24 4.37 10.92
N PRO A 137 0.67 5.45 11.61
CA PRO A 137 2.07 5.61 12.00
C PRO A 137 2.56 4.46 12.91
N ALA A 138 1.73 4.01 13.86
CA ALA A 138 2.09 2.92 14.76
C ALA A 138 2.25 1.59 14.01
N MET A 139 1.35 1.29 13.07
CA MET A 139 1.41 0.07 12.24
C MET A 139 2.66 0.06 11.36
N LEU A 140 2.92 1.15 10.62
CA LEU A 140 4.10 1.24 9.75
C LEU A 140 5.40 1.21 10.57
N GLY A 141 5.45 1.93 11.69
CA GLY A 141 6.61 1.92 12.58
C GLY A 141 6.87 0.55 13.21
N ALA A 142 5.82 -0.22 13.55
CA ALA A 142 5.97 -1.59 14.04
C ALA A 142 6.52 -2.52 12.94
N ALA A 143 5.99 -2.42 11.72
CA ALA A 143 6.46 -3.21 10.59
C ALA A 143 7.93 -2.91 10.23
N MET A 144 8.33 -1.63 10.23
CA MET A 144 9.73 -1.25 10.03
C MET A 144 10.65 -1.80 11.12
N ARG A 145 10.22 -1.78 12.40
CA ARG A 145 10.98 -2.37 13.51
C ARG A 145 11.13 -3.88 13.36
N GLU A 146 10.04 -4.57 13.04
CA GLU A 146 10.01 -6.03 12.87
C GLU A 146 10.91 -6.49 11.72
N SER A 147 10.99 -5.72 10.63
CA SER A 147 11.87 -6.05 9.50
C SER A 147 13.36 -6.12 9.85
N GLY A 148 13.79 -5.43 10.91
CA GLY A 148 15.20 -5.24 11.26
C GLY A 148 16.02 -4.45 10.22
N GLN A 149 15.37 -3.96 9.15
CA GLN A 149 16.04 -3.28 8.03
C GLN A 149 16.26 -1.80 8.29
N PHE A 150 15.65 -1.20 9.32
CA PHE A 150 15.63 0.25 9.52
C PHE A 150 16.11 0.69 10.90
N SER A 151 16.76 1.85 10.93
CA SER A 151 17.18 2.56 12.13
C SER A 151 16.02 3.29 12.81
N GLY A 152 16.18 3.60 14.10
CA GLY A 152 15.17 4.35 14.86
C GLY A 152 14.88 5.75 14.29
N GLU A 153 15.88 6.39 13.67
CA GLU A 153 15.73 7.69 13.02
C GLU A 153 14.84 7.60 11.76
N GLU A 154 15.04 6.56 10.94
CA GLU A 154 14.24 6.29 9.75
C GLU A 154 12.78 6.03 10.13
N ILE A 155 12.55 5.24 11.18
CA ILE A 155 11.22 4.95 11.71
C ILE A 155 10.53 6.24 12.21
N ALA A 156 11.25 7.08 12.96
CA ALA A 156 10.72 8.34 13.46
C ALA A 156 10.37 9.31 12.30
N ARG A 157 11.11 9.28 11.19
CA ARG A 157 10.83 10.08 10.01
C ARG A 157 9.54 9.63 9.32
N VAL A 158 9.32 8.33 9.18
CA VAL A 158 8.05 7.78 8.65
C VAL A 158 6.88 8.15 9.55
N ASP A 159 7.02 8.00 10.87
CA ASP A 159 5.99 8.43 11.83
C ASP A 159 5.67 9.93 11.69
N SER A 160 6.71 10.78 11.68
CA SER A 160 6.51 12.23 11.51
C SER A 160 5.85 12.59 10.19
N HIS A 161 6.28 11.98 9.08
CA HIS A 161 5.70 12.25 7.76
C HIS A 161 4.23 11.82 7.70
N THR A 162 3.93 10.60 8.13
CA THR A 162 2.55 10.09 8.11
C THR A 162 1.61 10.96 8.96
N ARG A 163 2.09 11.55 10.06
CA ARG A 163 1.34 12.51 10.87
C ARG A 163 1.21 13.90 10.25
N SER A 164 2.19 14.33 9.45
CA SER A 164 2.27 15.70 8.93
C SER A 164 1.59 15.91 7.58
N ILE A 165 1.25 14.84 6.86
CA ILE A 165 0.52 14.97 5.59
C ILE A 165 -0.77 15.74 5.87
N GLU A 166 -0.97 16.86 5.17
CA GLU A 166 -2.24 17.57 5.15
C GLU A 166 -3.23 16.71 4.37
N ARG A 167 -4.08 16.00 5.11
CA ARG A 167 -4.97 14.98 4.58
C ARG A 167 -6.25 15.66 4.14
N ALA A 168 -6.63 15.48 2.88
CA ALA A 168 -7.83 16.12 2.34
C ALA A 168 -9.06 15.74 3.17
N SER A 169 -9.98 16.69 3.33
CA SER A 169 -11.22 16.45 4.06
C SER A 169 -12.20 15.69 3.17
N PHE A 170 -12.18 14.35 3.24
CA PHE A 170 -13.16 13.51 2.58
C PHE A 170 -13.57 12.29 3.44
N ASP A 171 -14.79 11.81 3.23
CA ASP A 171 -15.33 10.60 3.84
C ASP A 171 -15.69 9.54 2.79
N TRP A 172 -15.40 8.28 3.10
CA TRP A 172 -15.81 7.12 2.31
C TRP A 172 -17.21 6.67 2.72
N VAL A 173 -18.17 6.76 1.81
CA VAL A 173 -19.55 6.32 2.05
C VAL A 173 -19.91 5.16 1.16
N GLN A 174 -20.53 4.12 1.72
CA GLN A 174 -21.08 3.03 0.92
C GLN A 174 -22.45 3.42 0.36
N ASP A 175 -22.53 3.66 -0.94
CA ASP A 175 -23.77 3.79 -1.69
C ASP A 175 -24.28 2.41 -2.13
N ARG A 176 -25.58 2.17 -2.00
CA ARG A 176 -26.20 0.86 -2.33
C ARG A 176 -26.15 0.52 -3.82
N THR A 177 -26.13 1.55 -4.67
CA THR A 177 -26.14 1.43 -6.13
C THR A 177 -24.74 1.50 -6.73
N GLN A 178 -23.85 2.32 -6.14
CA GLN A 178 -22.55 2.67 -6.72
C GLN A 178 -21.37 2.04 -5.99
N GLY A 179 -21.59 1.40 -4.84
CA GLY A 179 -20.52 0.94 -3.97
C GLY A 179 -19.93 2.09 -3.16
N TRP A 180 -18.65 2.01 -2.81
CA TRP A 180 -17.99 3.03 -1.99
C TRP A 180 -17.72 4.32 -2.78
N VAL A 181 -17.92 5.49 -2.17
CA VAL A 181 -17.69 6.79 -2.81
C VAL A 181 -17.00 7.75 -1.84
N ALA A 182 -16.03 8.52 -2.32
CA ALA A 182 -15.47 9.64 -1.57
C ALA A 182 -16.41 10.85 -1.66
N ARG A 183 -16.66 11.51 -0.53
CA ARG A 183 -17.38 12.77 -0.41
C ARG A 183 -16.42 13.81 0.16
N GLY A 184 -16.23 14.95 -0.51
CA GLY A 184 -15.24 15.96 -0.14
C GLY A 184 -14.22 16.19 -1.25
N GLU A 185 -13.12 16.86 -0.94
CA GLU A 185 -12.03 17.13 -1.90
C GLU A 185 -11.04 15.96 -1.95
N ASP A 186 -11.50 14.77 -2.34
CA ASP A 186 -10.60 13.67 -2.64
C ASP A 186 -9.93 13.92 -4.00
N VAL A 187 -8.65 14.31 -3.94
CA VAL A 187 -7.86 14.68 -5.13
C VAL A 187 -6.98 13.52 -5.61
N TYR A 188 -6.78 12.49 -4.80
CA TYR A 188 -5.68 11.52 -4.97
C TYR A 188 -6.15 10.06 -5.06
N SER A 189 -7.36 9.73 -4.63
CA SER A 189 -7.86 8.37 -4.79
C SER A 189 -8.37 8.12 -6.21
N LEU A 190 -8.04 6.95 -6.77
CA LEU A 190 -8.73 6.47 -7.98
C LEU A 190 -10.17 6.04 -7.69
N ARG A 191 -10.55 5.92 -6.41
CA ARG A 191 -11.83 5.42 -5.94
C ARG A 191 -12.92 6.53 -5.90
N THR A 192 -12.93 7.48 -6.84
CA THR A 192 -13.96 8.56 -6.89
C THR A 192 -15.12 8.25 -7.83
N ARG A 193 -16.29 8.88 -7.61
CA ARG A 193 -17.49 8.78 -8.48
C ARG A 193 -17.23 9.19 -9.94
N ARG A 194 -16.17 9.97 -10.21
CA ARG A 194 -15.80 10.39 -11.57
C ARG A 194 -15.01 9.32 -12.31
N ASN A 195 -14.37 8.39 -11.60
CA ASN A 195 -13.63 7.29 -12.20
C ASN A 195 -14.56 6.10 -12.46
N ARG A 196 -15.08 6.01 -13.68
CA ARG A 196 -15.96 4.90 -14.11
C ARG A 196 -15.22 3.58 -14.27
N ASP A 197 -13.89 3.62 -14.36
CA ASP A 197 -13.06 2.45 -14.60
C ASP A 197 -12.64 1.77 -13.28
N PHE A 198 -12.95 2.37 -12.14
CA PHE A 198 -12.62 1.80 -10.84
C PHE A 198 -13.53 0.59 -10.50
N PRO A 199 -12.97 -0.56 -10.09
CA PRO A 199 -13.71 -1.83 -10.00
C PRO A 199 -14.48 -2.00 -8.68
N PHE A 200 -15.43 -1.10 -8.37
CA PHE A 200 -16.14 -1.08 -7.09
C PHE A 200 -16.86 -2.38 -6.73
N ALA A 201 -17.54 -3.00 -7.69
CA ALA A 201 -18.28 -4.24 -7.45
C ALA A 201 -17.33 -5.39 -7.07
N LEU A 202 -16.21 -5.52 -7.79
CA LEU A 202 -15.22 -6.57 -7.54
C LEU A 202 -14.51 -6.40 -6.20
N LEU A 203 -14.15 -5.17 -5.81
CA LEU A 203 -13.59 -4.94 -4.48
C LEU A 203 -14.58 -5.31 -3.38
N ARG A 204 -15.86 -4.97 -3.54
CA ARG A 204 -16.90 -5.39 -2.59
C ARG A 204 -16.99 -6.92 -2.51
N ASP A 205 -16.95 -7.61 -3.64
CA ASP A 205 -17.06 -9.06 -3.69
C ASP A 205 -15.82 -9.72 -3.05
N LEU A 206 -14.62 -9.19 -3.28
CA LEU A 206 -13.39 -9.56 -2.57
C LEU A 206 -13.55 -9.43 -1.05
N PHE A 207 -14.03 -8.27 -0.56
CA PHE A 207 -14.20 -8.06 0.89
C PHE A 207 -15.24 -9.01 1.50
N HIS A 208 -16.27 -9.41 0.77
CA HIS A 208 -17.18 -10.47 1.22
C HIS A 208 -16.50 -11.83 1.23
N ALA A 209 -15.70 -12.14 0.20
CA ALA A 209 -15.03 -13.42 0.09
C ALA A 209 -14.03 -13.64 1.24
N ILE A 210 -13.22 -12.63 1.59
CA ILE A 210 -12.26 -12.74 2.71
C ILE A 210 -12.93 -12.73 4.09
N ALA A 211 -14.18 -12.29 4.21
CA ALA A 211 -14.92 -12.27 5.47
C ALA A 211 -15.70 -13.58 5.72
N ALA A 212 -15.88 -14.39 4.67
CA ALA A 212 -16.59 -15.67 4.72
C ALA A 212 -15.65 -16.88 4.92
N ASP A 213 -14.34 -16.66 4.79
CA ASP A 213 -13.24 -17.62 4.98
C ASP A 213 -12.66 -17.48 6.40
#